data_AF-A0A7Y4Y9Y4-F1
#
_entry.id   AF-A0A7Y4Y9Y4-F1
#
_cell.length_a   1.000
_cell.length_b   1.000
_cell.length_c   1.000
_cell.angle_alpha   90.00
_cell.angle_beta   90.00
_cell.angle_gamma   90.00
#
_symmetry.space_group_name_H-M   'P 1'
#
loop_
_entity.id
_entity.type
_entity.pdbx_description
1 polymer ?
#
loop_
_entity_poly.entity_id
_entity_poly.type
_entity_poly.pdbx_seq_one_letter_code
_entity_poly.pdbx_strand_id
1 'polypeptide(L)'
;MDTKLIQQYGEDMLCYRLRTARQKKRLRYKDFDKQLIQLHKEENALYLQQRNLGWEPLHPPIQKGWVRFFVVREDVARSRHGIFFETILKKINTYEYHWKKDFKRKKRKRGRKIYVVKPQHLLRPYEYQSLKMDFNESEKQFFREVWELDWKKQPIKRYEFIEVWRYVLKIKPNMIDKVRIKDAELESKMKLLDNYLERKDLRKKQSRLVHGHYKHRYYKEFEKYNEANEFKNKSLIQILDSIKAGKR
;
A
#
# COMPACT_ATOMS: atom_id res chain seq x y z
N MET A 1 -20.14 -48.22 -9.95
CA MET A 1 -21.42 -48.51 -9.27
C MET A 1 -21.60 -49.99 -9.48
N ASP A 2 -21.55 -50.79 -8.42
CA ASP A 2 -21.62 -52.25 -8.52
C ASP A 2 -23.03 -52.67 -8.90
N THR A 3 -23.16 -53.37 -10.03
CA THR A 3 -24.44 -53.78 -10.62
C THR A 3 -25.21 -54.76 -9.73
N LYS A 4 -24.50 -55.54 -8.91
CA LYS A 4 -25.07 -56.53 -7.98
C LYS A 4 -25.93 -55.90 -6.87
N LEU A 5 -25.54 -54.72 -6.36
CA LEU A 5 -26.27 -54.03 -5.29
C LEU A 5 -27.60 -53.42 -5.77
N ILE A 6 -27.68 -53.07 -7.06
CA ILE A 6 -28.87 -52.46 -7.67
C ILE A 6 -29.97 -53.51 -7.87
N GLN A 7 -29.60 -54.75 -8.18
CA GLN A 7 -30.57 -55.86 -8.36
C GLN A 7 -31.18 -56.32 -7.03
N GLN A 8 -30.46 -56.21 -5.91
CA GLN A 8 -30.89 -56.73 -4.61
C GLN A 8 -31.72 -55.74 -3.77
N TYR A 9 -31.48 -54.43 -3.92
CA TYR A 9 -32.11 -53.39 -3.09
C TYR A 9 -32.74 -52.26 -3.92
N GLY A 10 -33.07 -52.52 -5.20
CA GLY A 10 -33.44 -51.50 -6.17
C GLY A 10 -34.64 -50.63 -5.79
N GLU A 11 -35.66 -51.20 -5.16
CA GLU A 11 -36.87 -50.46 -4.72
C GLU A 11 -36.61 -49.64 -3.45
N ASP A 12 -35.91 -50.22 -2.45
CA ASP A 12 -35.53 -49.52 -1.21
C ASP A 12 -34.53 -48.38 -1.47
N MET A 13 -33.67 -48.49 -2.49
CA MET A 13 -32.73 -47.45 -2.88
C MET A 13 -33.40 -46.18 -3.42
N LEU A 14 -34.63 -46.28 -3.95
CA LEU A 14 -35.41 -45.13 -4.42
C LEU A 14 -36.01 -44.31 -3.28
N CYS A 15 -36.18 -44.92 -2.10
CA CYS A 15 -36.62 -44.25 -0.86
C CYS A 15 -35.53 -43.29 -0.33
N TYR A 16 -34.26 -43.58 -0.64
CA TYR A 16 -33.14 -42.72 -0.30
C TYR A 16 -32.88 -41.72 -1.42
N ARG A 17 -32.81 -40.41 -1.09
CA ARG A 17 -32.32 -39.38 -2.03
C ARG A 17 -30.81 -39.54 -2.27
N LEU A 18 -30.43 -40.58 -3.00
CA LEU A 18 -29.04 -40.90 -3.30
C LEU A 18 -28.46 -39.83 -4.22
N ARG A 19 -27.36 -39.23 -3.78
CA ARG A 19 -26.68 -38.18 -4.56
C ARG A 19 -25.96 -38.78 -5.76
N THR A 20 -26.11 -38.14 -6.91
CA THR A 20 -25.40 -38.54 -8.13
C THR A 20 -23.89 -38.31 -8.01
N ALA A 21 -23.09 -38.99 -8.83
CA ALA A 21 -21.63 -38.83 -8.85
C ALA A 21 -21.20 -37.36 -9.05
N ARG A 22 -21.92 -36.60 -9.90
CA ARG A 22 -21.71 -35.17 -10.11
C ARG A 22 -21.98 -34.36 -8.84
N GLN A 23 -23.06 -34.67 -8.12
CA GLN A 23 -23.39 -33.99 -6.85
C GLN A 23 -22.35 -34.29 -5.78
N LYS A 24 -21.89 -35.54 -5.63
CA LYS A 24 -20.81 -35.93 -4.72
C LYS A 24 -19.51 -35.18 -5.02
N LYS A 25 -19.12 -35.09 -6.30
CA LYS A 25 -17.93 -34.32 -6.75
C LYS A 25 -18.06 -32.83 -6.44
N ARG A 26 -19.24 -32.23 -6.66
CA ARG A 26 -19.50 -30.81 -6.35
C ARG A 26 -19.44 -30.53 -4.85
N LEU A 27 -19.97 -31.42 -4.01
CA LEU A 27 -19.89 -31.30 -2.55
C LEU A 27 -18.44 -31.28 -2.08
N ARG A 28 -17.62 -32.23 -2.55
CA ARG A 28 -16.19 -32.27 -2.22
C ARG A 28 -15.47 -30.95 -2.52
N TYR A 29 -15.74 -30.33 -3.68
CA TYR A 29 -15.15 -29.03 -4.01
C TYR A 29 -15.66 -27.92 -3.12
N LYS A 30 -16.97 -27.86 -2.84
CA LYS A 30 -17.55 -26.87 -1.94
C LYS A 30 -17.01 -26.98 -0.52
N ASP A 31 -16.84 -28.20 -0.02
CA ASP A 31 -16.32 -28.44 1.33
C ASP A 31 -14.86 -28.03 1.42
N PHE A 32 -14.07 -28.32 0.38
CA PHE A 32 -12.70 -27.82 0.27
C PHE A 32 -12.63 -26.29 0.19
N ASP A 33 -13.54 -25.64 -0.57
CA ASP A 33 -13.59 -24.18 -0.66
C ASP A 33 -13.95 -23.55 0.71
N LYS A 34 -14.89 -24.15 1.45
CA LYS A 34 -15.22 -23.76 2.82
C LYS A 34 -14.01 -23.91 3.75
N GLN A 35 -13.28 -25.02 3.64
CA GLN A 35 -12.05 -25.24 4.41
C GLN A 35 -11.03 -24.13 4.14
N LEU A 36 -10.82 -23.73 2.88
CA LEU A 36 -9.91 -22.64 2.53
C LEU A 36 -10.33 -21.29 3.13
N ILE A 37 -11.64 -21.00 3.14
CA ILE A 37 -12.18 -19.79 3.77
C ILE A 37 -11.94 -19.83 5.29
N GLN A 38 -12.11 -21.00 5.92
CA GLN A 38 -11.87 -21.17 7.34
C GLN A 38 -10.39 -20.95 7.70
N LEU A 39 -9.46 -21.52 6.92
CA LEU A 39 -8.03 -21.28 7.08
C LEU A 39 -7.68 -19.79 6.95
N HIS A 40 -8.34 -19.05 6.06
CA HIS A 40 -8.13 -17.61 5.93
C HIS A 40 -8.56 -16.84 7.20
N LYS A 41 -9.68 -17.23 7.80
CA LYS A 41 -10.15 -16.65 9.07
C LYS A 41 -9.19 -16.95 10.21
N GLU A 42 -8.67 -18.17 10.26
CA GLU A 42 -7.67 -18.60 11.25
C GLU A 42 -6.36 -17.84 11.08
N GLU A 43 -5.83 -17.71 9.85
CA GLU A 43 -4.66 -16.88 9.56
C GLU A 43 -4.89 -15.44 10.06
N ASN A 44 -6.03 -14.82 9.71
CA ASN A 44 -6.34 -13.46 10.15
C ASN A 44 -6.43 -13.34 11.68
N ALA A 45 -7.02 -14.32 12.36
CA ALA A 45 -7.12 -14.36 13.82
C ALA A 45 -5.73 -14.44 14.46
N LEU A 46 -4.84 -15.30 13.95
CA LEU A 46 -3.45 -15.41 14.41
C LEU A 46 -2.67 -14.12 14.16
N TYR A 47 -2.83 -13.48 12.99
CA TYR A 47 -2.21 -12.18 12.71
C TYR A 47 -2.67 -11.09 13.68
N LEU A 48 -3.96 -11.06 14.01
CA LEU A 48 -4.51 -10.13 15.00
C LEU A 48 -3.97 -10.41 16.40
N GLN A 49 -3.93 -11.68 16.83
CA GLN A 49 -3.33 -12.08 18.10
C GLN A 49 -1.86 -11.65 18.18
N GLN A 50 -1.07 -11.95 17.14
CA GLN A 50 0.34 -11.53 17.06
C GLN A 50 0.48 -10.01 17.16
N ARG A 51 -0.44 -9.25 16.57
CA ARG A 51 -0.43 -7.78 16.62
C ARG A 51 -0.80 -7.25 18.01
N ASN A 52 -1.65 -7.98 18.72
CA ASN A 52 -2.14 -7.61 20.04
C ASN A 52 -1.19 -8.02 21.18
N LEU A 53 -0.17 -8.86 20.93
CA LEU A 53 0.87 -9.22 21.92
C LEU A 53 1.56 -8.00 22.54
N GLY A 54 1.61 -6.87 21.83
CA GLY A 54 2.19 -5.63 22.34
C GLY A 54 3.71 -5.57 22.19
N TRP A 55 4.33 -4.77 23.06
CA TRP A 55 5.74 -4.39 22.98
C TRP A 55 6.40 -4.49 24.35
N GLU A 56 7.60 -5.02 24.37
CA GLU A 56 8.50 -5.10 25.51
C GLU A 56 9.56 -4.00 25.41
N PRO A 57 9.92 -3.32 26.53
CA PRO A 57 11.00 -2.35 26.52
C PRO A 57 12.36 -3.02 26.31
N LEU A 58 13.20 -2.41 25.47
CA LEU A 58 14.54 -2.88 25.15
C LEU A 58 15.58 -2.08 25.93
N HIS A 59 16.30 -2.76 26.82
CA HIS A 59 17.33 -2.16 27.66
C HIS A 59 18.71 -2.83 27.42
N PRO A 60 19.75 -2.08 27.01
CA PRO A 60 19.72 -0.68 26.59
C PRO A 60 19.04 -0.47 25.22
N PRO A 61 18.53 0.73 24.92
CA PRO A 61 17.98 1.03 23.60
C PRO A 61 19.07 0.95 22.53
N ILE A 62 18.73 0.42 21.36
CA ILE A 62 19.69 0.19 20.26
C ILE A 62 19.55 1.29 19.21
N GLN A 63 20.66 1.90 18.82
CA GLN A 63 20.67 2.86 17.71
C GLN A 63 20.60 2.13 16.36
N LYS A 64 19.51 2.32 15.61
CA LYS A 64 19.37 1.79 14.23
C LYS A 64 19.94 2.72 13.16
N GLY A 65 20.06 4.01 13.48
CA GLY A 65 20.55 5.02 12.55
C GLY A 65 20.31 6.43 13.05
N TRP A 66 19.88 7.31 12.15
CA TRP A 66 19.63 8.72 12.39
C TRP A 66 18.29 9.12 11.79
N VAL A 67 17.61 10.05 12.47
CA VAL A 67 16.40 10.69 11.95
C VAL A 67 16.61 12.19 11.94
N ARG A 68 16.15 12.83 10.88
CA ARG A 68 16.11 14.28 10.78
C ARG A 68 14.69 14.76 10.53
N PHE A 69 14.38 15.89 11.13
CA PHE A 69 13.05 16.50 11.15
C PHE A 69 13.18 18.00 11.36
N PHE A 70 12.12 18.73 11.08
CA PHE A 70 12.10 20.17 11.29
C PHE A 70 11.77 20.49 12.76
N VAL A 71 12.42 21.53 13.27
CA VAL A 71 12.16 22.16 14.57
C VAL A 71 12.00 23.65 14.34
N VAL A 72 11.17 24.31 15.14
CA VAL A 72 11.07 25.78 15.14
C VAL A 72 12.44 26.36 15.48
N ARG A 73 12.86 27.36 14.71
CA ARG A 73 14.11 28.06 14.96
C ARG A 73 14.04 28.75 16.33
N GLU A 74 15.17 28.80 17.03
CA GLU A 74 15.21 29.20 18.44
C GLU A 74 14.75 30.65 18.70
N ASP A 75 15.05 31.57 17.78
CA ASP A 75 14.55 32.95 17.77
C ASP A 75 13.02 33.03 17.68
N VAL A 76 12.43 32.27 16.77
CA VAL A 76 10.97 32.20 16.59
C VAL A 76 10.31 31.50 17.78
N ALA A 77 10.94 30.45 18.32
CA ALA A 77 10.42 29.73 19.48
C ALA A 77 10.33 30.62 20.73
N ARG A 78 11.28 31.55 20.92
CA ARG A 78 11.26 32.55 22.02
C ARG A 78 10.29 33.70 21.79
N SER A 79 9.78 33.87 20.58
CA SER A 79 8.83 34.93 20.24
C SER A 79 7.42 34.64 20.78
N ARG A 80 6.56 35.67 20.82
CA ARG A 80 5.14 35.53 21.18
C ARG A 80 4.38 34.52 20.30
N HIS A 81 4.84 34.29 19.08
CA HIS A 81 4.21 33.37 18.12
C HIS A 81 4.89 31.99 18.07
N GLY A 82 5.84 31.69 18.97
CA GLY A 82 6.56 30.41 18.98
C GLY A 82 5.62 29.21 19.05
N ILE A 83 4.65 29.25 19.98
CA ILE A 83 3.64 28.20 20.16
C ILE A 83 2.80 28.01 18.87
N PHE A 84 2.43 29.10 18.20
CA PHE A 84 1.66 29.05 16.95
C PHE A 84 2.43 28.35 15.82
N PHE A 85 3.72 28.62 15.68
CA PHE A 85 4.52 27.91 14.67
C PHE A 85 4.82 26.47 15.07
N GLU A 86 4.87 26.15 16.37
CA GLU A 86 4.93 24.76 16.83
C GLU A 86 3.65 23.98 16.50
N THR A 87 2.46 24.57 16.61
CA THR A 87 1.20 23.90 16.25
C THR A 87 1.12 23.61 14.76
N ILE A 88 1.49 24.57 13.91
CA ILE A 88 1.58 24.36 12.46
C ILE A 88 2.58 23.25 12.16
N LEU A 89 3.78 23.34 12.75
CA LEU A 89 4.84 22.37 12.50
C LEU A 89 4.40 20.95 12.85
N LYS A 90 3.66 20.73 13.95
CA LYS A 90 3.13 19.41 14.31
C LYS A 90 2.27 18.79 13.19
N LYS A 91 1.53 19.61 12.43
CA LYS A 91 0.68 19.16 11.32
C LYS A 91 1.47 18.85 10.05
N ILE A 92 2.51 19.63 9.75
CA ILE A 92 3.24 19.55 8.47
C ILE A 92 4.66 18.98 8.55
N ASN A 93 5.11 18.54 9.74
CA ASN A 93 6.47 18.03 9.90
C ASN A 93 6.69 16.76 9.07
N THR A 94 7.93 16.59 8.62
CA THR A 94 8.37 15.38 7.91
C THR A 94 9.53 14.76 8.66
N TYR A 95 9.55 13.42 8.69
CA TYR A 95 10.63 12.65 9.30
C TYR A 95 11.36 11.87 8.21
N GLU A 96 12.68 12.04 8.16
CA GLU A 96 13.52 11.27 7.26
C GLU A 96 14.53 10.43 8.04
N TYR A 97 14.52 9.13 7.76
CA TYR A 97 15.38 8.15 8.39
C TYR A 97 16.54 7.79 7.46
N HIS A 98 17.74 7.68 8.02
CA HIS A 98 18.93 7.27 7.30
C HIS A 98 19.90 6.54 8.22
N TRP A 99 20.70 5.62 7.68
CA TRP A 99 21.66 4.84 8.47
C TRP A 99 22.91 5.65 8.84
N LYS A 100 23.32 6.63 8.01
CA LYS A 100 24.37 7.63 8.31
C LYS A 100 23.81 8.99 8.72
N LYS A 101 24.52 9.70 9.61
CA LYS A 101 24.20 11.05 10.10
C LYS A 101 24.18 12.13 9.00
N ASP A 102 24.95 11.96 7.92
CA ASP A 102 25.11 12.98 6.89
C ASP A 102 23.92 13.11 5.91
N PHE A 103 22.99 12.14 5.88
CA PHE A 103 21.88 12.07 4.92
C PHE A 103 22.30 12.28 3.45
N LYS A 104 23.53 11.88 3.11
CA LYS A 104 24.06 11.95 1.75
C LYS A 104 23.62 10.74 0.94
N ARG A 105 23.17 10.99 -0.29
CA ARG A 105 22.90 9.96 -1.29
C ARG A 105 23.88 10.05 -2.45
N LYS A 106 24.17 8.91 -3.06
CA LYS A 106 24.99 8.85 -4.28
C LYS A 106 24.16 9.37 -5.45
N LYS A 107 24.69 10.36 -6.18
CA LYS A 107 24.09 10.91 -7.40
C LYS A 107 25.15 10.93 -8.50
N ARG A 108 24.78 10.57 -9.72
CA ARG A 108 25.68 10.73 -10.88
C ARG A 108 25.52 12.14 -11.43
N LYS A 109 26.63 12.87 -11.58
CA LYS A 109 26.67 14.20 -12.20
C LYS A 109 27.88 14.24 -13.14
N ARG A 110 27.65 14.55 -14.42
CA ARG A 110 28.69 14.59 -15.46
C ARG A 110 29.58 13.34 -15.46
N GLY A 111 28.98 12.14 -15.49
CA GLY A 111 29.69 10.86 -15.52
C GLY A 111 30.33 10.39 -14.20
N ARG A 112 30.53 11.28 -13.21
CA ARG A 112 31.10 10.92 -11.90
C ARG A 112 30.02 10.65 -10.86
N LYS A 113 30.28 9.73 -9.92
CA LYS A 113 29.39 9.46 -8.77
C LYS A 113 29.82 10.35 -7.60
N ILE A 114 28.96 11.29 -7.20
CA ILE A 114 29.19 12.22 -6.09
C ILE A 114 28.19 11.96 -4.96
N TYR A 115 28.57 12.28 -3.73
CA TYR A 115 27.66 12.26 -2.59
C TYR A 115 27.06 13.65 -2.39
N VAL A 116 25.74 13.74 -2.40
CA VAL A 116 25.00 14.99 -2.22
C VAL A 116 24.01 14.81 -1.07
N VAL A 117 23.93 15.80 -0.19
CA VAL A 117 22.93 15.84 0.88
C VAL A 117 21.55 15.81 0.23
N LYS A 118 20.71 14.85 0.61
CA LYS A 118 19.33 14.80 0.10
C LYS A 118 18.57 16.02 0.67
N PRO A 119 17.88 16.82 -0.14
CA PRO A 119 17.04 17.89 0.39
C PRO A 119 15.81 17.28 1.07
N GLN A 120 15.39 17.88 2.18
CA GLN A 120 14.14 17.57 2.86
C GLN A 120 13.27 18.81 2.85
N HIS A 121 11.96 18.63 2.65
CA HIS A 121 10.98 19.70 2.64
C HIS A 121 9.87 19.38 3.64
N LEU A 122 9.17 20.42 4.07
CA LEU A 122 7.93 20.27 4.84
C LEU A 122 6.88 19.54 4.00
N LEU A 123 5.87 19.01 4.67
CA LEU A 123 4.76 18.36 4.00
C LEU A 123 4.04 19.40 3.13
N ARG A 124 3.80 19.02 1.88
CA ARG A 124 2.99 19.79 0.92
C ARG A 124 1.66 19.06 0.73
N PRO A 125 0.66 19.31 1.60
CA PRO A 125 -0.56 18.55 1.58
C PRO A 125 -1.33 18.76 0.27
N TYR A 126 -1.94 17.68 -0.19
CA TYR A 126 -2.98 17.74 -1.22
C TYR A 126 -4.25 18.39 -0.65
N GLU A 127 -5.15 18.83 -1.52
CA GLU A 127 -6.44 19.40 -1.12
C GLU A 127 -7.25 18.51 -0.17
N TYR A 128 -7.38 17.22 -0.48
CA TYR A 128 -8.08 16.30 0.43
C TYR A 128 -7.36 16.06 1.77
N GLN A 129 -6.05 16.31 1.84
CA GLN A 129 -5.27 16.19 3.08
C GLN A 129 -5.38 17.45 3.92
N SER A 130 -5.34 18.63 3.30
CA SER A 130 -5.49 19.91 4.02
C SER A 130 -6.85 20.02 4.69
N LEU A 131 -7.92 19.48 4.07
CA LEU A 131 -9.24 19.37 4.69
C LEU A 131 -9.28 18.49 5.94
N LYS A 132 -8.38 17.52 6.07
CA LYS A 132 -8.30 16.61 7.24
C LYS A 132 -7.36 17.12 8.34
N MET A 133 -6.58 18.15 8.06
CA MET A 133 -5.56 18.69 8.98
C MET A 133 -6.11 19.81 9.87
N ASP A 134 -7.38 20.20 9.69
CA ASP A 134 -8.11 21.19 10.49
C ASP A 134 -7.28 22.45 10.76
N PHE A 135 -6.79 23.10 9.69
CA PHE A 135 -6.06 24.36 9.80
C PHE A 135 -6.99 25.49 10.22
N ASN A 136 -6.55 26.29 11.19
CA ASN A 136 -7.26 27.51 11.57
C ASN A 136 -7.14 28.57 10.44
N GLU A 137 -8.04 29.53 10.39
CA GLU A 137 -8.01 30.60 9.37
C GLU A 137 -6.68 31.38 9.39
N SER A 138 -6.15 31.65 10.58
CA SER A 138 -4.83 32.25 10.76
C SER A 138 -3.68 31.36 10.27
N GLU A 139 -3.77 30.05 10.44
CA GLU A 139 -2.76 29.11 9.94
C GLU A 139 -2.78 29.04 8.41
N LYS A 140 -3.97 29.09 7.79
CA LYS A 140 -4.15 29.04 6.33
C LYS A 140 -3.45 30.18 5.60
N GLN A 141 -3.33 31.36 6.21
CA GLN A 141 -2.64 32.52 5.63
C GLN A 141 -1.15 32.23 5.32
N PHE A 142 -0.54 31.27 6.01
CA PHE A 142 0.86 30.90 5.79
C PHE A 142 1.05 29.83 4.70
N PHE A 143 -0.02 29.46 4.00
CA PHE A 143 0.04 28.51 2.89
C PHE A 143 -0.32 29.20 1.58
N ARG A 144 0.47 28.90 0.54
CA ARG A 144 0.16 29.27 -0.84
C ARG A 144 -0.34 28.07 -1.62
N GLU A 145 -1.27 28.32 -2.53
CA GLU A 145 -1.74 27.32 -3.48
C GLU A 145 -0.73 27.19 -4.62
N VAL A 146 -0.35 25.96 -4.94
CA VAL A 146 0.57 25.64 -6.03
C VAL A 146 -0.05 24.53 -6.88
N TRP A 147 -0.14 24.79 -8.17
CA TRP A 147 -0.56 23.81 -9.16
C TRP A 147 0.66 23.08 -9.71
N GLU A 148 0.65 21.76 -9.65
CA GLU A 148 1.71 20.91 -10.19
C GLU A 148 1.11 19.82 -11.06
N LEU A 149 1.89 19.32 -12.02
CA LEU A 149 1.50 18.15 -12.79
C LEU A 149 1.88 16.89 -12.02
N ASP A 150 0.92 15.97 -11.86
CA ASP A 150 1.20 14.65 -11.33
C ASP A 150 2.10 13.83 -12.27
N TRP A 151 2.53 12.65 -11.83
CA TRP A 151 3.21 11.69 -12.69
C TRP A 151 2.38 11.30 -13.94
N LYS A 152 1.04 11.46 -13.89
CA LYS A 152 0.13 11.30 -15.03
C LYS A 152 -0.07 12.56 -15.87
N LYS A 153 0.68 13.63 -15.62
CA LYS A 153 0.52 14.96 -16.24
C LYS A 153 -0.86 15.60 -16.02
N GLN A 154 -1.53 15.25 -14.94
CA GLN A 154 -2.79 15.87 -14.54
C GLN A 154 -2.51 17.03 -13.57
N PRO A 155 -3.19 18.17 -13.69
CA PRO A 155 -3.04 19.26 -12.74
C PRO A 155 -3.55 18.84 -11.37
N ILE A 156 -2.70 19.00 -10.35
CA ILE A 156 -3.01 18.72 -8.96
C ILE A 156 -2.71 19.98 -8.14
N LYS A 157 -3.66 20.31 -7.27
CA LYS A 157 -3.55 21.37 -6.29
C LYS A 157 -2.81 20.90 -5.04
N ARG A 158 -1.77 21.64 -4.63
CA ARG A 158 -1.02 21.43 -3.39
C ARG A 158 -0.88 22.73 -2.62
N TYR A 159 -0.74 22.61 -1.31
CA TYR A 159 -0.48 23.74 -0.42
C TYR A 159 0.98 23.71 0.02
N GLU A 160 1.66 24.85 -0.10
CA GLU A 160 3.05 25.01 0.31
C GLU A 160 3.16 26.08 1.40
N PHE A 161 3.89 25.75 2.47
CA PHE A 161 4.16 26.70 3.55
C PHE A 161 5.12 27.79 3.08
N ILE A 162 4.76 29.06 3.30
CA ILE A 162 5.47 30.21 2.75
C ILE A 162 6.76 30.50 3.54
N GLU A 163 6.68 30.53 4.86
CA GLU A 163 7.77 31.03 5.72
C GLU A 163 8.73 29.92 6.18
N VAL A 164 9.19 29.07 5.26
CA VAL A 164 10.01 27.88 5.56
C VAL A 164 11.24 28.20 6.42
N TRP A 165 11.78 29.42 6.32
CA TRP A 165 12.92 29.88 7.10
C TRP A 165 12.71 29.80 8.61
N ARG A 166 11.46 29.84 9.12
CA ARG A 166 11.16 29.70 10.55
C ARG A 166 11.49 28.32 11.12
N TYR A 167 11.78 27.35 10.26
CA TYR A 167 12.11 25.99 10.67
C TYR A 167 13.54 25.61 10.27
N VAL A 168 14.18 24.81 11.11
CA VAL A 168 15.54 24.30 10.91
C VAL A 168 15.54 22.78 11.05
N LEU A 169 16.37 22.11 10.26
CA LEU A 169 16.56 20.66 10.36
C LEU A 169 17.39 20.32 11.59
N LYS A 170 16.85 19.46 12.45
CA LYS A 170 17.57 18.85 13.57
C LYS A 170 17.77 17.37 13.30
N ILE A 171 18.96 16.87 13.63
CA ILE A 171 19.32 15.46 13.49
C ILE A 171 19.43 14.85 14.88
N LYS A 172 18.82 13.68 15.09
CA LYS A 172 18.98 12.89 16.32
C LYS A 172 19.23 11.41 15.99
N PRO A 173 19.86 10.64 16.88
CA PRO A 173 19.90 9.19 16.78
C PRO A 173 18.49 8.60 16.69
N ASN A 174 18.29 7.64 15.80
CA ASN A 174 17.07 6.85 15.73
C ASN A 174 17.23 5.63 16.65
N MET A 175 16.74 5.77 17.87
CA MET A 175 16.81 4.73 18.90
C MET A 175 15.59 3.81 18.80
N ILE A 176 15.83 2.51 18.85
CA ILE A 176 14.80 1.50 19.09
C ILE A 176 14.81 1.20 20.59
N ASP A 177 13.71 1.53 21.24
CA ASP A 177 13.48 1.40 22.68
C ASP A 177 12.52 0.27 23.03
N LYS A 178 11.83 -0.31 22.04
CA LYS A 178 10.86 -1.38 22.23
C LYS A 178 10.98 -2.45 21.14
N VAL A 179 10.76 -3.70 21.53
CA VAL A 179 10.72 -4.85 20.62
C VAL A 179 9.36 -5.54 20.77
N ARG A 180 8.87 -6.12 19.67
CA ARG A 180 7.60 -6.83 19.67
C ARG A 180 7.74 -8.12 20.46
N ILE A 181 6.80 -8.38 21.36
CA ILE A 181 6.77 -9.63 22.13
C ILE A 181 6.58 -10.79 21.16
N LYS A 182 7.34 -11.86 21.36
CA LYS A 182 7.28 -13.08 20.56
C LYS A 182 6.61 -14.19 21.35
N ASP A 183 5.69 -14.88 20.70
CA ASP A 183 5.07 -16.09 21.21
C ASP A 183 5.42 -17.24 20.26
N ALA A 184 6.18 -18.21 20.79
CA ALA A 184 6.69 -19.34 20.02
C ALA A 184 5.55 -20.25 19.51
N GLU A 185 4.48 -20.44 20.30
CA GLU A 185 3.36 -21.28 19.88
C GLU A 185 2.59 -20.62 18.73
N LEU A 186 2.36 -19.31 18.83
CA LEU A 186 1.67 -18.55 17.82
C LEU A 186 2.47 -18.51 16.52
N GLU A 187 3.78 -18.24 16.58
CA GLU A 187 4.67 -18.25 15.41
C GLU A 187 4.71 -19.63 14.75
N SER A 188 4.75 -20.70 15.55
CA SER A 188 4.71 -22.09 15.05
C SER A 188 3.40 -22.38 14.31
N LYS A 189 2.24 -22.02 14.89
CA LYS A 189 0.92 -22.20 14.26
C LYS A 189 0.81 -21.44 12.95
N MET A 190 1.27 -20.19 12.91
CA MET A 190 1.30 -19.39 11.67
C MET A 190 2.17 -20.04 10.59
N LYS A 191 3.36 -20.52 10.97
CA LYS A 191 4.29 -21.17 10.05
C LYS A 191 3.75 -22.49 9.51
N LEU A 192 3.05 -23.28 10.31
CA LEU A 192 2.39 -24.51 9.87
C LEU A 192 1.31 -24.23 8.81
N LEU A 193 0.47 -23.22 9.03
CA LEU A 193 -0.55 -22.80 8.07
C LEU A 193 0.07 -22.27 6.77
N ASP A 194 1.11 -21.43 6.87
CA ASP A 194 1.81 -20.88 5.72
C ASP A 194 2.43 -22.00 4.86
N ASN A 195 3.15 -22.93 5.49
CA ASN A 195 3.72 -24.10 4.82
C ASN A 195 2.66 -24.95 4.11
N TYR A 196 1.50 -25.16 4.75
CA TYR A 196 0.40 -25.92 4.16
C TYR A 196 -0.15 -25.25 2.90
N LEU A 197 -0.37 -23.93 2.95
CA LEU A 197 -0.92 -23.15 1.85
C LEU A 197 0.08 -22.99 0.70
N GLU A 198 1.36 -22.81 1.01
CA GLU A 198 2.42 -22.64 0.01
C GLU A 198 2.72 -23.96 -0.72
N ARG A 199 2.93 -25.07 0.00
CA ARG A 199 3.25 -26.38 -0.60
C ARG A 199 2.17 -26.86 -1.58
N LYS A 200 0.91 -26.49 -1.34
CA LYS A 200 -0.23 -26.88 -2.17
C LYS A 200 -0.68 -25.78 -3.15
N ASP A 201 0.04 -24.67 -3.27
CA ASP A 201 -0.30 -23.46 -4.07
C ASP A 201 -1.77 -23.01 -3.90
N LEU A 202 -2.25 -23.03 -2.64
CA LEU A 202 -3.66 -22.77 -2.32
C LEU A 202 -3.98 -21.28 -2.18
N ARG A 203 -2.95 -20.43 -2.02
CA ARG A 203 -3.10 -18.99 -1.79
C ARG A 203 -3.91 -18.31 -2.91
N LYS A 204 -3.66 -18.69 -4.17
CA LYS A 204 -4.39 -18.17 -5.34
C LYS A 204 -5.88 -18.44 -5.26
N LYS A 205 -6.23 -19.68 -4.94
CA LYS A 205 -7.61 -20.13 -4.83
C LYS A 205 -8.30 -19.51 -3.63
N GLN A 206 -7.63 -19.48 -2.48
CA GLN A 206 -8.11 -18.85 -1.25
C GLN A 206 -8.45 -17.37 -1.47
N SER A 207 -7.56 -16.57 -2.08
CA SER A 207 -7.86 -15.15 -2.34
C SER A 207 -9.02 -14.96 -3.31
N ARG A 208 -9.15 -15.80 -4.36
CA ARG A 208 -10.31 -15.75 -5.27
C ARG A 208 -11.61 -16.00 -4.53
N LEU A 209 -11.64 -16.97 -3.61
CA LEU A 209 -12.81 -17.29 -2.81
C LEU A 209 -13.20 -16.17 -1.84
N VAL A 210 -12.22 -15.53 -1.20
CA VAL A 210 -12.47 -14.50 -0.16
C VAL A 210 -12.71 -13.11 -0.76
N HIS A 211 -11.92 -12.71 -1.74
CA HIS A 211 -11.91 -11.34 -2.27
C HIS A 211 -12.49 -11.23 -3.69
N GLY A 212 -12.96 -12.34 -4.27
CA GLY A 212 -13.47 -12.39 -5.66
C GLY A 212 -12.37 -12.32 -6.73
N HIS A 213 -11.12 -12.06 -6.35
CA HIS A 213 -9.97 -11.99 -7.25
C HIS A 213 -8.70 -12.41 -6.51
N TYR A 214 -7.71 -12.94 -7.25
CA TYR A 214 -6.35 -13.04 -6.75
C TYR A 214 -5.63 -11.74 -7.11
N LYS A 215 -5.09 -11.01 -6.12
CA LYS A 215 -4.28 -9.82 -6.38
C LYS A 215 -3.00 -10.23 -7.11
N HIS A 216 -3.03 -10.23 -8.45
CA HIS A 216 -1.80 -10.01 -9.20
C HIS A 216 -1.35 -8.56 -8.97
N ARG A 217 -0.08 -8.40 -8.62
CA ARG A 217 0.59 -7.10 -8.57
C ARG A 217 0.37 -6.44 -9.93
N TYR A 218 -0.30 -5.29 -9.91
CA TYR A 218 -0.68 -4.44 -11.05
C TYR A 218 0.21 -4.59 -12.29
N TYR A 219 -0.36 -5.13 -13.37
CA TYR A 219 -0.41 -4.37 -14.61
C TYR A 219 -1.87 -3.97 -14.75
N LYS A 220 -2.18 -2.69 -14.59
CA LYS A 220 -3.42 -2.16 -15.15
C LYS A 220 -3.32 -2.45 -16.64
N GLU A 221 -4.14 -3.39 -17.13
CA GLU A 221 -4.61 -3.26 -18.49
C GLU A 221 -5.27 -1.89 -18.54
N PHE A 222 -4.56 -0.91 -19.11
CA PHE A 222 -5.25 0.23 -19.68
C PHE A 222 -6.32 -0.36 -20.59
N GLU A 223 -7.55 0.16 -20.51
CA GLU A 223 -8.57 -0.13 -21.51
C GLU A 223 -7.88 -0.10 -22.87
N LYS A 224 -7.71 -1.26 -23.49
CA LYS A 224 -7.37 -1.31 -24.89
C LYS A 224 -8.62 -0.73 -25.54
N TYR A 225 -8.56 0.53 -25.94
CA TYR A 225 -9.43 1.05 -26.97
C TYR A 225 -9.20 0.13 -28.17
N ASN A 226 -10.02 -0.91 -28.30
CA ASN A 226 -10.14 -1.73 -29.50
C ASN A 226 -10.92 -0.94 -30.56
N GLU A 227 -10.75 0.38 -30.60
CA GLU A 227 -11.18 1.18 -31.73
C GLU A 227 -10.15 0.91 -32.83
N ALA A 228 -10.63 0.43 -33.98
CA ALA A 228 -9.80 0.31 -35.16
C ALA A 228 -9.31 1.71 -35.51
N ASN A 229 -8.06 2.05 -35.12
CA ASN A 229 -7.48 3.32 -35.50
C ASN A 229 -7.30 3.32 -37.02
N GLU A 230 -8.22 3.98 -37.72
CA GLU A 230 -8.28 4.06 -39.18
C GLU A 230 -7.01 4.65 -39.81
N PHE A 231 -6.17 5.28 -39.00
CA PHE A 231 -4.91 5.91 -39.40
C PHE A 231 -3.68 5.09 -39.02
N LYS A 232 -3.86 3.91 -38.41
CA LYS A 232 -2.75 3.00 -38.13
C LYS A 232 -2.08 2.59 -39.45
N ASN A 233 -0.77 2.80 -39.54
CA ASN A 233 0.07 2.54 -40.72
C ASN A 233 -0.14 3.48 -41.93
N LYS A 234 -0.89 4.58 -41.80
CA LYS A 234 -0.96 5.63 -42.82
C LYS A 234 0.12 6.69 -42.57
N SER A 235 0.77 7.15 -43.63
CA SER A 235 1.71 8.27 -43.52
C SER A 235 0.95 9.58 -43.30
N LEU A 236 1.62 10.58 -42.72
CA LEU A 236 0.99 11.87 -42.40
C LEU A 236 0.37 12.55 -43.63
N ILE A 237 0.99 12.35 -44.79
CA ILE A 237 0.51 12.85 -46.10
C ILE A 237 -0.81 12.17 -46.47
N GLN A 238 -0.89 10.83 -46.34
CA GLN A 238 -2.10 10.07 -46.64
C GLN A 238 -3.27 10.42 -45.71
N ILE A 239 -2.98 10.75 -44.46
CA ILE A 239 -3.99 11.21 -43.50
C ILE A 239 -4.55 12.57 -43.94
N LEU A 240 -3.68 13.52 -44.31
CA LEU A 240 -4.09 14.86 -44.76
C LEU A 240 -4.87 14.84 -46.07
N ASP A 241 -4.51 13.98 -47.02
CA ASP A 241 -5.23 13.80 -48.28
C ASP A 241 -6.62 13.20 -48.06
N SER A 242 -6.76 12.24 -47.13
CA SER A 242 -8.08 11.67 -46.77
C SER A 242 -9.03 12.70 -46.16
N ILE A 243 -8.50 13.66 -45.38
CA ILE A 243 -9.25 14.77 -44.79
C ILE A 243 -9.67 15.79 -45.86
N LYS A 244 -8.82 16.04 -46.85
CA LYS A 244 -9.14 16.90 -48.01
C LYS A 244 -10.20 16.26 -48.92
N ALA A 245 -10.13 14.95 -49.13
CA ALA A 245 -11.06 14.22 -49.99
C ALA A 245 -12.49 14.11 -49.40
N GLY A 246 -12.61 14.06 -48.07
CA GLY A 246 -13.90 14.01 -47.36
C GLY A 246 -14.59 15.38 -47.17
N LYS A 247 -13.96 16.49 -47.58
CA LYS A 247 -14.58 17.82 -47.65
C LYS A 247 -14.97 18.12 -49.09
N ARG A 248 -16.01 17.44 -49.59
CA ARG A 248 -16.78 17.82 -50.77
C ARG A 248 -18.25 17.66 -50.47
#